data_AF-A0A7J3TCT9-F1
#
_entry.id   AF-A0A7J3TCT9-F1
#
_cell.length_a   1.000
_cell.length_b   1.000
_cell.length_c   1.000
_cell.angle_alpha   90.00
_cell.angle_beta   90.00
_cell.angle_gamma   90.00
#
_symmetry.space_group_name_H-M   'P 1'
#
loop_
_entity.id
_entity.type
_entity.pdbx_description
1 polymer ?
#
loop_
_entity_poly.entity_id
_entity_poly.type
_entity_poly.pdbx_seq_one_letter_code
_entity_poly.pdbx_strand_id
1 'polypeptide(L)' 'MHKIEERQSLRTFIDQLSQSGINSLRIIEDEIDIEYEVTAYSLLTAGENPALLFNNIKNYPDYSIVSNLL' A
#
# COMPACT_ATOMS: atom_id res chain seq x y z
N MET A 1 -24.43 -24.26 -3.10
CA MET A 1 -23.85 -22.98 -2.65
C MET A 1 -22.49 -23.29 -2.01
N HIS A 2 -21.40 -23.15 -2.75
CA HIS A 2 -20.07 -23.27 -2.15
C HIS A 2 -19.78 -21.98 -1.38
N LYS A 3 -19.62 -22.11 -0.07
CA LYS A 3 -19.16 -21.06 0.82
C LYS A 3 -17.69 -20.82 0.44
N ILE A 4 -17.42 -19.73 -0.27
CA ILE A 4 -16.04 -19.32 -0.56
C ILE A 4 -15.47 -18.90 0.78
N GLU A 5 -14.59 -19.72 1.35
CA GLU A 5 -13.71 -19.26 2.44
C GLU A 5 -12.97 -18.03 1.90
N GLU A 6 -13.15 -16.87 2.53
CA GLU A 6 -12.37 -15.68 2.22
C GLU A 6 -10.89 -16.04 2.36
N ARG A 7 -10.21 -16.24 1.23
CA ARG A 7 -8.77 -16.44 1.22
C ARG A 7 -8.16 -15.17 1.82
N GLN A 8 -7.62 -15.29 3.03
CA GLN A 8 -6.81 -14.25 3.66
C GLN A 8 -5.56 -14.06 2.80
N SER A 9 -5.64 -13.13 1.86
CA SER A 9 -4.54 -12.75 0.97
C SER A 9 -4.09 -11.33 1.30
N LEU A 10 -2.86 -10.99 0.96
CA LEU A 10 -2.38 -9.60 1.08
C LEU A 10 -3.29 -8.63 0.32
N ARG A 11 -3.87 -9.05 -0.80
CA ARG A 11 -4.84 -8.25 -1.56
C ARG A 11 -6.11 -8.01 -0.76
N THR A 12 -6.69 -9.07 -0.19
CA THR A 12 -7.87 -8.99 0.69
C THR A 12 -7.61 -8.06 1.88
N PHE A 13 -6.40 -8.11 2.45
CA PHE A 13 -6.00 -7.24 3.56
C PHE A 13 -5.88 -5.77 3.13
N ILE A 14 -5.24 -5.49 2.00
CA ILE A 14 -5.15 -4.12 1.45
C ILE A 14 -6.54 -3.57 1.13
N ASP A 15 -7.42 -4.40 0.54
CA ASP A 15 -8.81 -4.02 0.25
C ASP A 15 -9.55 -3.66 1.55
N GLN A 16 -9.35 -4.42 2.63
CA GLN A 16 -9.90 -4.09 3.95
C GLN A 16 -9.31 -2.77 4.48
N LEU A 17 -8.00 -2.54 4.37
CA LEU A 17 -7.38 -1.28 4.79
C LEU A 17 -7.98 -0.08 4.06
N SER A 18 -8.28 -0.20 2.76
CA SER A 18 -8.93 0.87 1.99
C SER A 18 -10.34 1.24 2.52
N GLN A 19 -10.99 0.32 3.22
CA GLN A 19 -12.35 0.48 3.77
C GLN A 19 -12.36 0.88 5.26
N SER A 20 -11.20 0.82 5.93
CA SER A 20 -11.08 0.88 7.40
C SER A 20 -11.05 2.30 7.99
N GLY A 21 -10.83 3.35 7.18
CA GLY A 21 -10.85 4.74 7.64
C GLY A 21 -9.90 5.67 6.88
N ILE A 22 -9.90 6.95 7.26
CA ILE A 22 -9.16 8.03 6.56
C ILE A 22 -7.62 7.88 6.63
N ASN A 23 -7.09 7.10 7.57
CA ASN A 23 -5.63 6.96 7.79
C ASN A 23 -5.11 5.51 7.72
N SER A 24 -5.91 4.54 7.26
CA SER A 24 -5.48 3.13 7.23
C SER A 24 -4.66 2.77 5.99
N LEU A 25 -4.93 3.41 4.86
CA LEU A 25 -4.21 3.21 3.60
C LEU A 25 -4.06 4.54 2.87
N ARG A 26 -2.84 4.87 2.45
CA ARG A 26 -2.55 5.98 1.55
C ARG A 26 -2.05 5.45 0.22
N ILE A 27 -2.80 5.76 -0.83
CA ILE A 27 -2.42 5.45 -2.20
C ILE A 27 -1.58 6.60 -2.73
N ILE A 28 -0.41 6.29 -3.29
CA ILE A 28 0.53 7.26 -3.88
C ILE A 28 0.48 7.09 -5.40
N GLU A 29 0.05 8.14 -6.09
CA GLU A 29 -0.11 8.17 -7.56
C GLU A 29 1.11 8.74 -8.29
N ASP A 30 2.01 9.41 -7.56
CA ASP A 30 3.26 9.94 -8.08
C ASP A 30 4.11 8.81 -8.70
N GLU A 31 4.89 9.11 -9.75
CA GLU A 31 5.90 8.18 -10.25
C GLU A 31 7.04 8.09 -9.23
N ILE A 32 7.32 6.88 -8.76
CA ILE A 32 8.26 6.64 -7.67
C ILE A 32 9.56 6.04 -8.20
N ASP A 33 10.68 6.66 -7.84
CA ASP A 33 11.98 6.02 -7.89
C ASP A 33 12.18 5.14 -6.66
N ILE A 34 12.49 3.85 -6.88
CA ILE A 34 12.69 2.91 -5.76
C ILE A 34 13.89 3.31 -4.90
N GLU A 35 14.83 4.06 -5.47
CA GLU A 35 15.96 4.61 -4.74
C GLU A 35 15.47 5.77 -3.86
N TYR A 36 15.30 5.46 -2.58
CA TYR A 36 15.07 6.41 -1.48
C TYR A 36 13.67 7.01 -1.36
N GLU A 37 12.88 7.15 -2.43
CA GLU A 37 11.59 7.85 -2.32
C GLU A 37 10.58 7.07 -1.47
N VAL A 38 10.53 5.74 -1.59
CA VAL A 38 9.69 4.90 -0.72
C VAL A 38 9.99 5.15 0.76
N THR A 39 11.28 5.19 1.13
CA THR A 39 11.72 5.45 2.50
C THR A 39 11.42 6.89 2.93
N ALA A 40 11.54 7.85 2.01
CA ALA A 40 11.21 9.25 2.28
C ALA A 40 9.71 9.42 2.62
N TYR A 41 8.81 8.78 1.87
CA TYR A 41 7.38 8.77 2.20
C TYR A 41 7.13 8.13 3.57
N SER A 42 7.75 6.99 3.89
CA SER A 42 7.60 6.36 5.21
C SER A 42 8.03 7.29 6.35
N LEU A 43 9.13 8.05 6.19
CA LEU A 43 9.58 9.02 7.19
C LEU A 43 8.64 10.21 7.32
N LEU A 44 8.13 10.74 6.20
CA LEU A 44 7.19 11.86 6.18
C LEU A 44 5.87 11.52 6.88
N THR A 45 5.43 10.27 6.79
CA THR A 45 4.17 9.81 7.37
C THR A 45 4.33 9.13 8.73
N ALA A 46 5.51 9.14 9.34
CA ALA A 46 5.81 8.36 10.55
C ALA A 46 4.90 8.70 11.76
N GLY A 47 4.34 9.91 11.83
CA GLY A 47 3.42 10.31 12.90
C GLY A 47 2.01 9.73 12.78
N GLU A 48 1.56 9.40 11.57
CA GLU A 48 0.25 8.80 11.29
C GLU A 48 0.35 7.31 11.00
N ASN A 49 1.52 6.87 10.52
CA ASN A 49 1.87 5.51 10.10
C ASN A 49 0.79 4.78 9.27
N PRO A 50 0.24 5.40 8.20
CA PRO A 50 -0.65 4.69 7.30
C PRO A 50 0.12 3.61 6.54
N ALA A 51 -0.57 2.54 6.14
CA ALA A 51 -0.05 1.68 5.08
C ALA A 51 0.10 2.51 3.80
N LEU A 52 1.19 2.30 3.06
CA LEU A 52 1.49 3.03 1.83
C LEU A 52 1.40 2.07 0.65
N LEU A 53 0.65 2.44 -0.39
CA LEU A 53 0.56 1.70 -1.65
C LEU A 53 1.04 2.57 -2.81
N PHE A 54 2.12 2.15 -3.44
CA PHE A 54 2.74 2.80 -4.60
C PHE A 54 2.47 1.96 -5.85
N ASN A 55 1.69 2.51 -6.79
CA ASN A 55 1.28 1.78 -8.01
C ASN A 55 2.07 2.18 -9.25
N ASN A 56 2.79 3.31 -9.22
CA ASN A 56 3.49 3.86 -10.36
C ASN A 56 5.00 3.87 -10.09
N ILE A 57 5.67 2.76 -10.38
CA ILE A 57 7.10 2.60 -10.11
C ILE A 57 7.91 2.84 -11.39
N LYS A 58 8.82 3.81 -11.33
CA LYS A 58 9.71 4.19 -12.42
C LYS A 58 10.51 2.97 -12.91
N ASN A 59 10.52 2.73 -14.21
CA ASN A 59 11.12 1.55 -14.87
C ASN A 59 10.49 0.18 -14.53
N TYR A 60 9.46 0.12 -13.68
CA TYR A 60 8.80 -1.13 -13.25
C TYR A 60 7.27 -1.02 -13.32
N PRO A 61 6.68 -0.84 -14.53
CA PRO A 61 5.25 -0.54 -14.68
C PRO A 61 4.30 -1.67 -14.24
N ASP A 62 4.80 -2.91 -14.15
CA ASP A 62 4.00 -4.08 -13.74
C ASP A 62 4.11 -4.37 -12.23
N TYR A 63 4.84 -3.55 -11.48
CA TYR A 63 5.08 -3.75 -10.05
C TYR A 63 4.39 -2.68 -9.21
N SER A 64 4.02 -3.08 -7.99
CA SER A 64 3.54 -2.17 -6.96
C SER A 64 4.28 -2.45 -5.67
N ILE A 65 4.51 -1.42 -4.87
CA ILE A 65 5.15 -1.53 -3.57
C ILE A 65 4.11 -1.25 -2.51
N VAL A 66 4.07 -2.09 -1.47
CA VAL A 66 3.30 -1.83 -0.26
C VAL A 66 4.26 -1.75 0.92
N SER A 67 4.10 -0.73 1.76
CA SER A 67 4.93 -0.47 2.94
C SER A 67 4.07 -0.16 4.16
N ASN A 68 4.69 -0.14 5.35
CA ASN A 68 4.07 0.21 6.63
C ASN A 68 2.83 -0.67 6.97
N LEU A 69 2.91 -1.99 6.74
CA LEU A 69 1.80 -2.92 7.01
C LEU A 69 1.67 -3.35 8.48
N LEU A 70 2.52 -2.85 9.38
CA LEU A 70 2.58 -3.19 10.81
C LEU A 70 2.79 -1.95 11.69
#